data_AF-A0A956LK98-F1
#
_entry.id   AF-A0A956LK98-F1
#
_cell.length_a   1.000
_cell.length_b   1.000
_cell.length_c   1.000
_cell.angle_alpha   90.00
_cell.angle_beta   90.00
_cell.angle_gamma   90.00
#
_symmetry.space_group_name_H-M   'P 1'
#
loop_
_entity.id
_entity.type
_entity.pdbx_description
1 polymer ?
#
loop_
_entity_poly.entity_id
_entity_poly.type
_entity_poly.pdbx_seq_one_letter_code
_entity_poly.pdbx_strand_id
1 'polypeptide(L)'
;MSNLSTMPNKLRLALILMAVGVLFKAVEVFSADGGTQGYVVLAIQVAIVVGLYRGHESIRAAVRVLSLLGALVGVFAVISALGVLAVGALAYMAIVVGALTVAISLYVFWALGQEDVIAWMGSRSLANLD
;
A
#
# COMPACT_ATOMS: atom_id res chain seq x y z
N MET A 1 6.68 -12.92 -22.98
CA MET A 1 7.36 -13.44 -21.76
C MET A 1 6.67 -12.84 -20.55
N SER A 2 6.30 -13.63 -19.53
CA SER A 2 5.48 -13.16 -18.41
C SER A 2 6.13 -11.95 -17.71
N ASN A 3 5.42 -10.82 -17.67
CA ASN A 3 5.84 -9.55 -17.07
C ASN A 3 6.37 -9.64 -15.63
N LEU A 4 6.13 -10.77 -14.96
CA LEU A 4 6.59 -11.11 -13.62
C LEU A 4 8.08 -11.46 -13.56
N SER A 5 8.68 -12.14 -14.55
CA SER A 5 10.05 -12.64 -14.42
C SER A 5 11.12 -11.54 -14.42
N THR A 6 10.86 -10.43 -15.10
CA THR A 6 11.76 -9.27 -15.19
C THR A 6 11.50 -8.19 -14.14
N MET A 7 10.44 -8.32 -13.35
CA MET A 7 10.08 -7.34 -12.32
C MET A 7 11.01 -7.47 -11.10
N PRO A 8 11.56 -6.37 -10.54
CA PRO A 8 12.37 -6.43 -9.33
C PRO A 8 11.60 -7.06 -8.17
N ASN A 9 12.24 -7.97 -7.41
CA ASN A 9 11.60 -8.70 -6.31
C ASN A 9 11.01 -7.76 -5.23
N LYS A 10 11.67 -6.61 -5.00
CA LYS A 10 11.19 -5.58 -4.05
C LYS A 10 9.83 -5.01 -4.46
N LEU A 11 9.66 -4.74 -5.76
CA LEU A 11 8.41 -4.24 -6.31
C LEU A 11 7.32 -5.33 -6.31
N ARG A 12 7.69 -6.59 -6.57
CA ARG A 12 6.75 -7.72 -6.43
C ARG A 12 6.22 -7.83 -5.01
N LEU A 13 7.10 -7.77 -4.00
CA LEU A 13 6.68 -7.84 -2.61
C LEU A 13 5.81 -6.64 -2.22
N ALA A 14 6.17 -5.43 -2.65
CA ALA A 14 5.34 -4.24 -2.43
C ALA A 14 3.95 -4.40 -3.05
N LEU A 15 3.85 -4.91 -4.28
CA LEU A 15 2.57 -5.20 -4.92
C LEU A 15 1.75 -6.26 -4.19
N ILE A 16 2.39 -7.33 -3.72
CA ILE A 16 1.72 -8.38 -2.93
C ILE A 16 1.16 -7.79 -1.64
N LEU A 17 1.95 -7.00 -0.91
CA LEU A 17 1.51 -6.35 0.32
C LEU A 17 0.35 -5.39 0.08
N MET A 18 0.41 -4.60 -1.00
CA MET A 18 -0.70 -3.71 -1.38
C MET A 18 -1.94 -4.49 -1.80
N ALA A 19 -1.79 -5.58 -2.56
CA ALA A 19 -2.90 -6.44 -2.97
C ALA A 19 -3.58 -7.11 -1.76
N VAL A 20 -2.80 -7.54 -0.77
CA VAL A 20 -3.33 -8.05 0.51
C VAL A 20 -4.12 -6.96 1.24
N GLY A 21 -3.62 -5.72 1.25
CA GLY A 21 -4.35 -4.57 1.79
C GLY A 21 -5.69 -4.33 1.09
N VAL A 22 -5.71 -4.41 -0.25
CA VAL A 22 -6.93 -4.31 -1.05
C VAL A 22 -7.92 -5.43 -0.71
N LEU A 23 -7.43 -6.66 -0.52
CA LEU A 23 -8.27 -7.80 -0.12
C LEU A 23 -8.91 -7.56 1.25
N PHE A 24 -8.15 -7.09 2.24
CA PHE A 24 -8.72 -6.71 3.53
C PHE A 24 -9.78 -5.62 3.41
N LYS A 25 -9.53 -4.58 2.59
CA LYS A 25 -10.51 -3.52 2.34
C LYS A 25 -11.75 -4.04 1.63
N ALA A 26 -11.60 -4.96 0.68
CA ALA A 26 -12.72 -5.61 0.01
C ALA A 26 -13.57 -6.37 1.02
N VAL A 27 -12.97 -7.20 1.88
CA VAL A 27 -13.68 -7.93 2.93
C VAL A 27 -14.43 -6.97 3.85
N GLU A 28 -13.82 -5.87 4.27
CA GLU A 28 -14.46 -4.83 5.09
C GLU A 28 -15.69 -4.24 4.37
N VAL A 29 -15.53 -3.80 3.11
CA VAL A 29 -16.61 -3.17 2.33
C VAL A 29 -17.76 -4.14 2.06
N PHE A 30 -17.46 -5.40 1.75
CA PHE A 30 -18.47 -6.42 1.46
C PHE A 30 -19.15 -6.98 2.72
N SER A 31 -18.50 -6.93 3.89
CA SER A 31 -19.03 -7.51 5.14
C SER A 31 -19.77 -6.51 6.03
N ALA A 32 -19.52 -5.20 5.90
CA ALA A 32 -19.93 -4.20 6.89
C ALA A 32 -20.86 -3.10 6.34
N ASP A 33 -21.77 -3.40 5.40
CA ASP A 33 -22.59 -2.39 4.71
C ASP A 33 -21.73 -1.23 4.18
N GLY A 34 -20.66 -1.58 3.45
CA GLY A 34 -19.73 -0.61 2.89
C GLY A 34 -20.46 0.36 1.98
N GLY A 35 -20.77 1.55 2.52
CA GLY A 35 -21.45 2.60 1.75
C GLY A 35 -20.65 2.99 0.50
N THR A 36 -21.22 3.88 -0.32
CA THR A 36 -20.63 4.33 -1.59
C THR A 36 -19.17 4.78 -1.45
N GLN A 37 -18.81 5.39 -0.32
CA GLN A 37 -17.42 5.76 0.00
C GLN A 37 -16.46 4.58 0.06
N GLY A 38 -16.88 3.44 0.64
CA GLY A 38 -16.06 2.23 0.75
C GLY A 38 -15.70 1.65 -0.63
N TYR A 39 -16.68 1.58 -1.52
CA TYR A 39 -16.46 1.12 -2.90
C TYR A 39 -15.55 2.07 -3.70
N VAL A 40 -15.68 3.39 -3.51
CA VAL A 40 -14.79 4.36 -4.16
C VAL A 40 -13.35 4.18 -3.69
N VAL A 41 -13.12 4.04 -2.38
CA VAL A 41 -11.78 3.81 -1.83
C VAL A 41 -11.20 2.51 -2.36
N LEU A 42 -11.98 1.43 -2.40
CA LEU A 42 -11.54 0.15 -2.94
C LEU A 42 -11.15 0.26 -4.42
N ALA A 43 -11.96 0.94 -5.24
CA ALA A 43 -11.67 1.17 -6.65
C ALA A 43 -10.37 1.96 -6.86
N ILE A 44 -10.13 3.00 -6.06
CA ILE A 44 -8.90 3.79 -6.10
C ILE A 44 -7.69 2.90 -5.75
N GLN A 45 -7.78 2.08 -4.70
CA GLN A 45 -6.66 1.21 -4.31
C GLN A 45 -6.37 0.16 -5.39
N VAL A 46 -7.39 -0.44 -6.00
CA VAL A 46 -7.21 -1.35 -7.14
C VAL A 46 -6.55 -0.64 -8.32
N ALA A 47 -7.01 0.57 -8.66
CA ALA A 47 -6.42 1.35 -9.74
C ALA A 47 -4.94 1.69 -9.49
N ILE A 48 -4.58 2.00 -8.24
CA ILE A 48 -3.19 2.23 -7.83
C ILE A 48 -2.34 0.97 -8.03
N VAL A 49 -2.82 -0.19 -7.55
CA VAL A 49 -2.10 -1.47 -7.69
C VAL A 49 -1.90 -1.83 -9.17
N VAL A 50 -2.95 -1.70 -9.98
CA VAL A 50 -2.89 -1.96 -11.42
C VAL A 50 -1.95 -0.97 -12.11
N GLY A 51 -2.00 0.30 -11.73
CA GLY A 51 -1.13 1.35 -12.26
C GLY A 51 0.35 1.13 -11.97
N LEU A 52 0.68 0.69 -10.75
CA LEU A 52 2.02 0.27 -10.37
C LEU A 52 2.47 -0.98 -11.14
N TYR A 53 1.58 -1.95 -11.33
CA TYR A 53 1.87 -3.14 -12.12
C TYR A 53 2.15 -2.81 -13.60
N ARG A 54 1.46 -1.82 -14.15
CA ARG A 54 1.71 -1.29 -15.51
C ARG A 54 2.98 -0.45 -15.62
N GLY A 55 3.57 -0.03 -14.49
CA GLY A 55 4.81 0.73 -14.45
C GLY A 55 4.64 2.23 -14.72
N HIS A 56 3.49 2.82 -14.32
CA HIS A 56 3.29 4.26 -14.46
C HIS A 56 4.10 5.03 -13.43
N GLU A 57 4.99 5.91 -13.90
CA GLU A 57 5.91 6.66 -13.04
C GLU A 57 5.21 7.66 -12.12
N SER A 58 4.14 8.29 -12.62
CA SER A 58 3.28 9.20 -11.85
C SER A 58 2.63 8.49 -10.67
N ILE A 59 2.22 7.24 -10.86
CA ILE A 59 1.61 6.41 -9.82
C ILE A 59 2.65 6.01 -8.79
N ARG A 60 3.89 5.67 -9.19
CA ARG A 60 4.99 5.45 -8.22
C ARG A 60 5.14 6.66 -7.29
N ALA A 61 5.28 7.86 -7.86
CA ALA A 61 5.50 9.07 -7.08
C ALA A 61 4.34 9.32 -6.10
N ALA A 62 3.10 9.17 -6.57
CA ALA A 62 1.90 9.28 -5.75
C ALA A 62 1.88 8.25 -4.61
N VAL A 63 2.15 6.97 -4.89
CA VAL A 63 2.18 5.92 -3.86
C VAL A 63 3.29 6.15 -2.85
N ARG A 64 4.43 6.65 -3.29
CA ARG A 64 5.54 6.98 -2.38
C ARG A 64 5.12 8.07 -1.39
N VAL A 65 4.45 9.12 -1.83
CA VAL A 65 3.91 10.15 -0.94
C VAL A 65 2.79 9.59 -0.03
N LEU A 66 1.85 8.84 -0.61
CA LEU A 66 0.76 8.21 0.15
C LEU A 66 1.27 7.21 1.21
N SER A 67 2.38 6.52 0.95
CA SER A 67 3.00 5.61 1.91
C SER A 67 3.58 6.36 3.12
N LEU A 68 4.10 7.58 2.95
CA LEU A 68 4.50 8.41 4.09
C LEU A 68 3.29 8.83 4.93
N LEU A 69 2.19 9.22 4.27
CA LEU A 69 0.93 9.52 4.97
C LEU A 69 0.38 8.29 5.71
N GLY A 70 0.43 7.12 5.10
CA GLY A 70 0.05 5.85 5.72
C GLY A 70 0.90 5.52 6.96
N ALA A 71 2.21 5.76 6.88
CA ALA A 71 3.09 5.61 8.04
C ALA A 71 2.71 6.58 9.18
N LEU A 72 2.39 7.84 8.87
CA LEU A 72 1.91 8.79 9.88
C LEU A 72 0.61 8.32 10.53
N VAL A 73 -0.36 7.85 9.74
CA VAL A 73 -1.63 7.30 10.26
C VAL A 73 -1.35 6.11 11.20
N GLY A 74 -0.43 5.21 10.82
CA GLY A 74 -0.02 4.09 11.68
C GLY A 74 0.64 4.55 12.98
N VAL A 75 1.51 5.56 12.94
CA VAL A 75 2.12 6.15 14.14
C VAL A 75 1.06 6.76 15.05
N PHE A 76 0.12 7.54 14.50
CA PHE A 76 -0.99 8.08 15.28
C PHE A 76 -1.83 6.97 15.92
N ALA A 77 -2.15 5.90 15.18
CA ALA A 77 -2.89 4.76 15.71
C ALA A 77 -2.17 4.11 16.91
N VAL A 78 -0.84 3.94 16.83
CA VAL A 78 -0.04 3.42 17.95
C VAL A 78 -0.07 4.38 19.15
N ILE A 79 0.16 5.68 18.93
CA ILE A 79 0.16 6.69 20.01
C ILE A 79 -1.20 6.75 20.70
N SER A 80 -2.29 6.76 19.92
CA SER A 80 -3.65 6.75 20.44
C SER A 80 -3.97 5.48 21.24
N ALA A 81 -3.48 4.32 20.78
CA ALA A 81 -3.65 3.06 21.50
C ALA A 81 -2.84 3.02 22.82
N LEU A 82 -1.64 3.61 22.84
CA LEU A 82 -0.83 3.75 24.06
C LEU A 82 -1.53 4.62 25.12
N GLY A 83 -2.21 5.69 24.71
CA GLY A 83 -3.00 6.54 25.61
C GLY A 83 -4.19 5.85 26.28
N VAL A 84 -4.62 4.70 25.75
CA VAL A 84 -5.82 3.96 26.16
C VAL A 84 -5.48 2.54 26.63
N LEU A 85 -4.22 2.29 27.03
CA LEU A 85 -3.72 0.99 27.53
C LEU A 85 -4.55 0.38 28.69
N ALA A 86 -5.40 1.17 29.34
CA ALA A 86 -6.38 0.69 30.32
C ALA A 86 -7.45 -0.26 29.74
N VAL A 87 -7.63 -0.35 28.41
CA VAL A 87 -8.73 -1.08 27.75
C VAL A 87 -8.37 -2.53 27.36
N GLY A 88 -7.24 -3.06 27.83
CA GLY A 88 -6.91 -4.49 27.74
C GLY A 88 -6.56 -4.97 26.31
N ALA A 89 -6.97 -6.19 25.93
CA ALA A 89 -6.53 -6.89 24.71
C ALA A 89 -6.75 -6.11 23.39
N LEU A 90 -7.77 -5.25 23.33
CA LEU A 90 -8.06 -4.38 22.19
C LEU A 90 -6.94 -3.35 21.92
N ALA A 91 -6.32 -2.81 22.98
CA ALA A 91 -5.22 -1.86 22.84
C ALA A 91 -3.98 -2.53 22.23
N TYR A 92 -3.68 -3.77 22.62
CA TYR A 92 -2.58 -4.55 22.04
C TYR A 92 -2.78 -4.83 20.56
N MET A 93 -4.00 -5.20 20.15
CA MET A 93 -4.33 -5.41 18.74
C MET A 93 -4.15 -4.12 17.92
N ALA A 94 -4.60 -2.98 18.44
CA ALA A 94 -4.41 -1.69 17.79
C ALA A 94 -2.93 -1.31 17.64
N ILE A 95 -2.10 -1.58 18.66
CA ILE A 95 -0.64 -1.36 18.58
C ILE A 95 0.00 -2.24 17.51
N VAL A 96 -0.34 -3.53 17.45
CA VAL A 96 0.20 -4.47 16.45
C VAL A 96 -0.20 -4.06 15.04
N VAL A 97 -1.47 -3.74 14.82
CA VAL A 97 -1.97 -3.28 13.51
C VAL A 97 -1.33 -1.95 13.11
N GLY A 98 -1.21 -1.02 14.05
CA GLY A 98 -0.53 0.25 13.82
C GLY A 98 0.94 0.06 13.44
N ALA A 99 1.68 -0.76 14.19
CA ALA A 99 3.09 -1.07 13.91
C ALA A 99 3.28 -1.77 12.55
N LEU A 100 2.42 -2.73 12.21
CA LEU A 100 2.43 -3.38 10.89
C LEU A 100 2.15 -2.37 9.77
N THR A 101 1.18 -1.48 9.97
CA THR A 101 0.85 -0.42 9.01
C THR A 101 2.05 0.48 8.75
N VAL A 102 2.77 0.88 9.81
CA VAL A 102 4.01 1.66 9.69
C VAL A 102 5.09 0.88 8.94
N ALA A 103 5.35 -0.38 9.34
CA ALA A 103 6.39 -1.21 8.74
C ALA A 103 6.15 -1.44 7.23
N ILE A 104 4.92 -1.77 6.84
CA ILE A 104 4.52 -1.96 5.44
C ILE A 104 4.66 -0.65 4.67
N SER A 105 4.21 0.47 5.26
CA SER A 105 4.29 1.78 4.62
C SER A 105 5.73 2.22 4.37
N LEU A 106 6.62 2.04 5.34
CA LEU A 106 8.06 2.33 5.19
C LEU A 106 8.73 1.39 4.18
N TYR A 107 8.35 0.10 4.17
CA TYR A 107 8.85 -0.84 3.19
C TYR A 107 8.45 -0.43 1.76
N VAL A 108 7.17 -0.08 1.53
CA VAL A 108 6.69 0.39 0.23
C VAL A 108 7.40 1.68 -0.18
N PHE A 109 7.56 2.64 0.74
CA PHE A 109 8.32 3.87 0.47
C PHE A 109 9.75 3.59 0.01
N TRP A 110 10.44 2.70 0.73
CA TRP A 110 11.81 2.32 0.45
C TRP A 110 11.91 1.55 -0.87
N ALA A 111 11.06 0.54 -1.09
CA ALA A 111 11.05 -0.30 -2.28
C ALA A 111 10.81 0.52 -3.55
N LEU A 112 9.89 1.49 -3.51
CA LEU A 112 9.62 2.39 -4.63
C LEU A 112 10.75 3.41 -4.87
N GLY A 113 11.62 3.65 -3.89
CA GLY A 113 12.75 4.56 -4.02
C GLY A 113 14.01 3.95 -4.64
N GLN A 114 14.02 2.65 -4.92
CA GLN A 114 15.22 1.95 -5.38
C GLN A 114 15.46 2.11 -6.88
N GLU A 115 16.72 2.24 -7.28
CA GLU A 115 17.14 2.47 -8.67
C GLU A 115 16.69 1.37 -9.64
N ASP A 116 16.70 0.11 -9.19
CA ASP A 116 16.21 -1.05 -9.95
C ASP A 116 14.71 -0.94 -10.28
N VAL A 117 13.92 -0.46 -9.32
CA VAL A 117 12.48 -0.23 -9.45
C VAL A 117 12.18 0.98 -10.33
N ILE A 118 12.98 2.04 -10.21
CA ILE A 118 12.89 3.25 -11.04
C ILE A 118 13.19 2.91 -12.50
N ALA A 119 14.31 2.22 -12.77
CA ALA A 119 14.71 1.84 -14.11
C ALA A 119 13.67 0.93 -14.79
N TRP A 120 13.13 -0.04 -14.04
CA TRP A 120 12.11 -0.94 -14.56
C TRP A 120 10.81 -0.19 -14.92
N MET A 121 10.32 0.70 -14.04
CA MET A 121 9.10 1.46 -14.34
C MET A 121 9.30 2.49 -15.45
N GLY A 122 10.45 3.19 -15.46
CA GLY A 122 10.81 4.12 -16.52
C GLY A 122 10.81 3.47 -17.90
N SER A 123 11.39 2.27 -18.03
CA SER A 123 11.41 1.52 -19.30
C SER A 123 10.01 1.18 -19.83
N ARG A 124 9.04 0.94 -18.94
CA ARG A 124 7.66 0.63 -19.32
C ARG A 124 6.80 1.86 -19.54
N SER A 125 7.01 2.93 -18.77
CA SER A 125 6.30 4.19 -18.99
C SER A 125 6.59 4.75 -20.38
N LEU A 126 7.81 4.59 -20.88
CA LEU A 126 8.19 4.98 -22.24
C LEU A 126 7.57 4.05 -23.29
N ALA A 127 7.58 2.74 -23.06
CA ALA A 127 6.99 1.76 -23.98
C ALA A 127 5.46 1.85 -24.12
N ASN A 128 4.76 2.54 -23.21
CA ASN A 128 3.31 2.77 -23.28
C ASN A 128 2.95 4.10 -23.97
N LEU A 129 3.94 4.88 -24.41
CA LEU A 129 3.74 6.13 -25.17
C LEU A 129 3.85 5.94 -26.69
N ASP A 130 4.29 4.76 -27.14
CA ASP A 130 4.30 4.30 -28.54
C ASP A 130 3.06 3.44 -28.84
#